data_AF-A0AAE0W0V0-F1
#
_entry.id   AF-A0AAE0W0V0-F1
#
_cell.length_a   1.000
_cell.length_b   1.000
_cell.length_c   1.000
_cell.angle_alpha   90.00
_cell.angle_beta   90.00
_cell.angle_gamma   90.00
#
_symmetry.space_group_name_H-M   'P 1'
#
loop_
_entity.id
_entity.type
_entity.pdbx_description
1 polymer ?
#
loop_
_entity_poly.entity_id
_entity_poly.type
_entity_poly.pdbx_seq_one_letter_code
_entity_poly.pdbx_strand_id
1 'polypeptide(L)'
;MEVSIDVLMRYMNLEKEIQELEKKNVVKTYEAEKKQLDDVSETVKSLDAAYKKCCDDVAKEKKDVDNLTEKKNIKDLFKDEASFNKQFTQEQEEYLEAVSKQENVKKQLDGVRQQEEELKKQIEPSKKEAERQKDLYNEREDILSGIFKGSYGSDLENKLESEFDFQLERKQRISAAHFKWSNGRVLLECACNQLAFAVQRWLDALKEKDGQQKYIIATEVRNNLVAAGQNLANCQRYLSNIEFPYCKPPEIDTLNKAANNIYVDVKEDSRHKHAYDCYYVTYRRAYALLQWFDSVINGTILRDLNAATEECMKTEQGLRAERVRLIKQKIEENGGSTAGFDLILFAGMTGGTTDSRNDEPKPELIGLVETKNQNEQKDLPPPTPIPKGQLAPPPSMEDIVGKMDKTKQEHEKAMSELLHTQEINKARQEQGLEEKLEQRRRRREKTMIKD
;
A
#
# COMPACT_ATOMS: atom_id res chain seq x y z
N MET A 1 17.26 -4.19 39.11
CA MET A 1 18.21 -4.91 38.23
C MET A 1 19.61 -4.45 38.62
N GLU A 2 20.57 -5.37 38.80
CA GLU A 2 21.97 -4.98 39.02
C GLU A 2 22.58 -4.60 37.66
N VAL A 3 23.07 -3.36 37.53
CA VAL A 3 23.60 -2.86 36.26
C VAL A 3 24.98 -3.45 36.05
N SER A 4 25.13 -4.34 35.05
CA SER A 4 26.35 -5.09 34.78
C SER A 4 26.67 -5.12 33.28
N ILE A 5 27.84 -5.67 32.93
CA ILE A 5 28.26 -5.90 31.54
C ILE A 5 27.28 -6.82 30.81
N ASP A 6 26.73 -7.83 31.48
CA ASP A 6 25.77 -8.76 30.88
C ASP A 6 24.48 -8.04 30.45
N VAL A 7 24.04 -7.03 31.21
CA VAL A 7 22.89 -6.19 30.86
C VAL A 7 23.19 -5.36 29.60
N LEU A 8 24.41 -4.79 29.49
CA LEU A 8 24.84 -4.07 28.29
C LEU A 8 24.91 -4.99 27.06
N MET A 9 25.42 -6.22 27.20
CA MET A 9 25.43 -7.21 26.11
C MET A 9 24.01 -7.57 25.66
N ARG A 10 23.10 -7.82 26.61
CA ARG A 10 21.70 -8.11 26.30
C ARG A 10 21.03 -6.95 25.56
N TYR A 11 21.23 -5.72 26.03
CA TYR A 11 20.74 -4.51 25.35
C TYR A 11 21.26 -4.42 23.91
N MET A 12 22.55 -4.63 23.68
CA MET A 12 23.13 -4.58 22.33
C MET A 12 22.59 -5.67 21.39
N ASN A 13 22.36 -6.88 21.90
CA ASN A 13 21.77 -7.96 21.11
C ASN A 13 20.32 -7.65 20.72
N LEU A 14 19.53 -7.09 21.64
CA LEU A 14 18.16 -6.65 21.35
C LEU A 14 18.15 -5.55 20.30
N GLU A 15 19.00 -4.53 20.44
CA GLU A 15 19.13 -3.44 19.48
C GLU A 15 19.50 -3.91 18.08
N LYS A 16 20.27 -4.99 17.97
CA LYS A 16 20.60 -5.62 16.69
C LYS A 16 19.39 -6.36 16.09
N GLU A 17 18.66 -7.13 16.89
CA GLU A 17 17.47 -7.86 16.43
C GLU A 17 16.33 -6.89 16.05
N ILE A 18 16.13 -5.83 16.82
CA ILE A 18 15.19 -4.73 16.52
C ILE A 18 15.55 -4.12 15.16
N GLN A 19 16.81 -3.79 14.92
CA GLN A 19 17.25 -3.24 13.62
C GLN A 19 17.01 -4.19 12.46
N GLU A 20 17.23 -5.49 12.64
CA GLU A 20 16.96 -6.48 11.58
C GLU A 20 15.46 -6.55 11.23
N LEU A 21 14.57 -6.44 12.21
CA LEU A 21 13.12 -6.40 11.99
C LEU A 21 12.62 -5.04 11.47
N GLU A 22 13.20 -3.93 11.92
CA GLU A 22 12.92 -2.59 11.41
C GLU A 22 13.31 -2.45 9.94
N LYS A 23 14.46 -3.03 9.53
CA LYS A 23 14.88 -3.09 8.12
C LYS A 23 13.87 -3.81 7.25
N LYS A 24 13.30 -4.90 7.75
CA LYS A 24 12.22 -5.65 7.09
C LYS A 24 10.86 -4.94 7.12
N ASN A 25 10.71 -3.88 7.92
CA ASN A 25 9.48 -3.10 8.07
C ASN A 25 8.24 -3.93 8.46
N VAL A 26 8.43 -4.96 9.29
CA VAL A 26 7.47 -6.05 9.54
C VAL A 26 6.11 -5.58 10.08
N VAL A 27 6.09 -4.57 10.96
CA VAL A 27 4.83 -4.01 11.50
C VAL A 27 3.99 -3.34 10.42
N LYS A 28 4.61 -2.53 9.56
CA LYS A 28 3.87 -1.82 8.49
C LYS A 28 3.42 -2.77 7.39
N THR A 29 4.24 -3.76 7.06
CA THR A 29 3.84 -4.85 6.15
C THR A 29 2.58 -5.55 6.68
N TYR A 30 2.58 -5.98 7.94
CA TYR A 30 1.41 -6.59 8.58
C TYR A 30 0.18 -5.66 8.58
N GLU A 31 0.33 -4.38 8.94
CA GLU A 31 -0.78 -3.41 8.91
C GLU A 31 -1.35 -3.22 7.51
N ALA A 32 -0.50 -3.16 6.48
CA ALA A 32 -0.90 -2.98 5.09
C ALA A 32 -1.63 -4.22 4.56
N GLU A 33 -1.07 -5.41 4.77
CA GLU A 33 -1.71 -6.68 4.41
C GLU A 33 -3.06 -6.85 5.11
N LYS A 34 -3.14 -6.53 6.41
CA LYS A 34 -4.38 -6.61 7.18
C LYS A 34 -5.46 -5.68 6.63
N LYS A 35 -5.10 -4.43 6.35
CA LYS A 35 -6.04 -3.48 5.72
C LYS A 35 -6.50 -4.01 4.36
N GLN A 36 -5.58 -4.54 3.57
CA GLN A 36 -5.92 -5.12 2.28
C GLN A 36 -6.88 -6.32 2.41
N LEU A 37 -6.67 -7.18 3.41
CA LEU A 37 -7.59 -8.28 3.70
C LEU A 37 -9.00 -7.75 4.06
N ASP A 38 -9.09 -6.67 4.83
CA ASP A 38 -10.38 -6.04 5.16
C ASP A 38 -11.08 -5.52 3.89
N ASP A 39 -10.36 -4.80 3.02
CA ASP A 39 -10.89 -4.26 1.75
C ASP A 39 -11.33 -5.37 0.79
N VAL A 40 -10.55 -6.46 0.68
CA VAL A 40 -10.88 -7.65 -0.12
C VAL A 40 -12.11 -8.35 0.45
N SER A 41 -12.19 -8.51 1.76
CA SER A 41 -13.34 -9.14 2.44
C SER A 41 -14.63 -8.36 2.21
N GLU A 42 -14.57 -7.03 2.20
CA GLU A 42 -15.72 -6.17 1.85
C GLU A 42 -16.11 -6.34 0.37
N THR A 43 -15.12 -6.43 -0.52
CA THR A 43 -15.36 -6.70 -1.95
C THR A 43 -16.06 -8.04 -2.16
N VAL A 44 -15.63 -9.11 -1.47
CA VAL A 44 -16.30 -10.43 -1.55
C VAL A 44 -17.78 -10.30 -1.20
N LYS A 45 -18.12 -9.58 -0.13
CA LYS A 45 -19.53 -9.34 0.26
C LYS A 45 -20.31 -8.60 -0.82
N SER A 46 -19.71 -7.56 -1.42
CA SER A 46 -20.35 -6.80 -2.50
C SER A 46 -20.56 -7.66 -3.75
N LEU A 47 -19.58 -8.46 -4.14
CA LEU A 47 -19.65 -9.32 -5.31
C LEU A 47 -20.62 -10.49 -5.10
N ASP A 48 -20.72 -11.04 -3.88
CA ASP A 48 -21.73 -12.03 -3.53
C ASP A 48 -23.15 -11.47 -3.72
N ALA A 49 -23.39 -10.25 -3.25
CA ALA A 49 -24.69 -9.57 -3.44
C ALA A 49 -24.98 -9.29 -4.92
N ALA A 50 -23.97 -8.83 -5.68
CA ALA A 50 -24.09 -8.60 -7.10
C ALA A 50 -24.34 -9.89 -7.90
N TYR A 51 -23.65 -10.98 -7.55
CA TYR A 51 -23.82 -12.28 -8.20
C TYR A 51 -25.23 -12.82 -7.97
N LYS A 52 -25.73 -12.73 -6.73
CA LYS A 52 -27.11 -13.10 -6.40
C LYS A 52 -28.12 -12.33 -7.24
N LYS A 53 -27.95 -11.01 -7.37
CA LYS A 53 -28.80 -10.19 -8.24
C LYS A 53 -28.72 -10.61 -9.71
N CYS A 54 -27.52 -10.91 -10.22
CA CYS A 54 -27.38 -11.37 -11.61
C CYS A 54 -28.03 -12.74 -11.84
N CYS A 55 -28.00 -13.64 -10.84
CA CYS A 55 -28.75 -14.90 -10.90
C CYS A 55 -30.26 -14.66 -10.99
N ASP A 56 -30.78 -13.70 -10.22
CA ASP A 56 -32.20 -13.31 -10.26
C ASP A 56 -32.56 -12.68 -11.62
N ASP A 57 -31.72 -11.80 -12.17
CA ASP A 57 -31.88 -11.18 -13.48
C ASP A 57 -31.90 -12.27 -14.59
N VAL A 58 -30.93 -13.20 -14.61
CA VAL A 58 -30.88 -14.30 -15.58
C VAL A 58 -32.12 -15.19 -15.49
N ALA A 59 -32.60 -15.49 -14.28
CA ALA A 59 -33.81 -16.28 -14.08
C ALA A 59 -35.06 -15.56 -14.62
N LYS A 60 -35.12 -14.23 -14.48
CA LYS A 60 -36.18 -13.39 -15.04
C LYS A 60 -36.13 -13.37 -16.57
N GLU A 61 -34.99 -13.00 -17.18
CA GLU A 61 -34.87 -12.89 -18.64
C GLU A 61 -35.09 -14.24 -19.32
N LYS A 62 -34.62 -15.34 -18.71
CA LYS A 62 -34.92 -16.68 -19.21
C LYS A 62 -36.42 -16.96 -19.24
N LYS A 63 -37.14 -16.58 -18.17
CA LYS A 63 -38.59 -16.76 -18.08
C LYS A 63 -39.32 -15.94 -19.15
N ASP A 64 -38.84 -14.74 -19.47
CA ASP A 64 -39.45 -13.89 -20.50
C ASP A 64 -39.26 -14.50 -21.92
N VAL A 65 -38.08 -15.04 -22.22
CA VAL A 65 -37.82 -15.84 -23.43
C VAL A 65 -38.69 -17.10 -23.50
N ASP A 66 -38.81 -17.85 -22.40
CA ASP A 66 -39.63 -19.06 -22.31
C ASP A 66 -41.12 -18.71 -22.52
N ASN A 67 -41.62 -17.65 -21.88
CA ASN A 67 -43.00 -17.17 -22.03
C ASN A 67 -43.32 -16.78 -23.48
N LEU A 68 -42.39 -16.14 -24.19
CA LEU A 68 -42.56 -15.80 -25.62
C LEU A 68 -42.56 -17.04 -26.51
N THR A 69 -41.77 -18.05 -26.15
CA THR A 69 -41.72 -19.34 -26.84
C THR A 69 -43.01 -20.13 -26.63
N GLU A 70 -43.55 -20.14 -25.42
CA GLU A 70 -44.80 -20.82 -25.05
C GLU A 70 -46.06 -20.12 -25.59
N LYS A 71 -46.05 -18.78 -25.72
CA LYS A 71 -47.14 -18.00 -26.33
C LYS A 71 -47.31 -18.21 -27.83
N LYS A 72 -46.57 -19.13 -28.46
CA LYS A 72 -46.81 -19.60 -29.85
C LYS A 72 -48.18 -20.28 -29.99
N ASN A 73 -49.25 -19.50 -30.00
CA ASN A 73 -50.48 -19.91 -30.68
C ASN A 73 -50.26 -19.75 -32.18
N ILE A 74 -50.38 -20.85 -32.92
CA ILE A 74 -50.22 -20.93 -34.38
C ILE A 74 -51.07 -19.86 -35.12
N LYS A 75 -52.14 -19.34 -34.49
CA LYS A 75 -53.00 -18.27 -35.03
C LYS A 75 -52.43 -16.85 -34.97
N ASP A 76 -51.57 -16.53 -34.00
CA ASP A 76 -51.00 -15.17 -33.83
C ASP A 76 -49.70 -15.00 -34.62
N LEU A 77 -49.02 -16.11 -34.93
CA LEU A 77 -47.81 -16.17 -35.75
C LEU A 77 -48.01 -15.62 -37.17
N PHE A 78 -49.21 -15.76 -37.74
CA PHE A 78 -49.53 -15.31 -39.10
C PHE A 78 -50.01 -13.85 -39.19
N LYS A 79 -50.20 -13.15 -38.06
CA LYS A 79 -50.73 -11.78 -38.05
C LYS A 79 -49.68 -10.69 -37.97
N ASP A 80 -48.50 -10.96 -37.38
CA ASP A 80 -47.45 -9.95 -37.20
C ASP A 80 -46.05 -10.56 -36.99
N GLU A 81 -45.62 -11.41 -37.93
CA GLU A 81 -44.37 -12.18 -37.86
C GLU A 81 -43.12 -11.31 -37.67
N ALA A 82 -43.10 -10.12 -38.28
CA ALA A 82 -41.99 -9.17 -38.16
C ALA A 82 -41.88 -8.58 -36.74
N SER A 83 -43.00 -8.22 -36.13
CA SER A 83 -43.02 -7.70 -34.75
C SER A 83 -42.65 -8.77 -33.73
N PHE A 84 -43.16 -10.00 -33.91
CA PHE A 84 -42.81 -11.13 -33.07
C PHE A 84 -41.32 -11.48 -33.15
N ASN A 85 -40.76 -11.59 -34.37
CA ASN A 85 -39.34 -11.89 -34.54
C ASN A 85 -38.44 -10.80 -33.95
N LYS A 86 -38.85 -9.52 -34.05
CA LYS A 86 -38.12 -8.42 -33.41
C LYS A 86 -38.13 -8.52 -31.89
N GLN A 87 -39.30 -8.75 -31.27
CA GLN A 87 -39.39 -8.93 -29.81
C GLN A 87 -38.62 -10.16 -29.34
N PHE A 88 -38.73 -11.28 -30.04
CA PHE A 88 -38.02 -12.50 -29.70
C PHE A 88 -36.50 -12.32 -29.78
N THR A 89 -36.01 -11.60 -30.80
CA THR A 89 -34.57 -11.30 -30.94
C THR A 89 -34.09 -10.41 -29.81
N GLN A 90 -34.86 -9.37 -29.45
CA GLN A 90 -34.55 -8.47 -28.34
C GLN A 90 -34.44 -9.23 -27.01
N GLU A 91 -35.39 -10.11 -26.72
CA GLU A 91 -35.45 -10.85 -25.45
C GLU A 91 -34.33 -11.90 -25.37
N GLN A 92 -33.93 -12.48 -26.51
CA GLN A 92 -32.72 -13.30 -26.60
C GLN A 92 -31.44 -12.49 -26.37
N GLU A 93 -31.36 -11.26 -26.88
CA GLU A 93 -30.24 -10.35 -26.64
C GLU A 93 -30.14 -9.98 -25.16
N GLU A 94 -31.25 -9.62 -24.52
CA GLU A 94 -31.33 -9.28 -23.09
C GLU A 94 -30.95 -10.48 -22.20
N TYR A 95 -31.40 -11.69 -22.54
CA TYR A 95 -30.98 -12.92 -21.86
C TYR A 95 -29.48 -13.20 -22.01
N LEU A 96 -28.92 -13.05 -23.22
CA LEU A 96 -27.49 -13.24 -23.46
C LEU A 96 -26.64 -12.21 -22.72
N GLU A 97 -27.09 -10.95 -22.65
CA GLU A 97 -26.44 -9.90 -21.85
C GLU A 97 -26.47 -10.27 -20.35
N ALA A 98 -27.61 -10.71 -19.83
CA ALA A 98 -27.75 -11.12 -18.44
C ALA A 98 -26.83 -12.29 -18.08
N VAL A 99 -26.75 -13.31 -18.94
CA VAL A 99 -25.84 -14.46 -18.76
C VAL A 99 -24.38 -14.02 -18.81
N SER A 100 -24.01 -13.18 -19.78
CA SER A 100 -22.65 -12.62 -19.90
C SER A 100 -22.26 -11.85 -18.63
N LYS A 101 -23.17 -11.05 -18.09
CA LYS A 101 -22.99 -10.30 -16.85
C LYS A 101 -22.86 -11.22 -15.63
N GLN A 102 -23.71 -12.23 -15.51
CA GLN A 102 -23.65 -13.23 -14.44
C GLN A 102 -22.30 -13.97 -14.45
N GLU A 103 -21.86 -14.42 -15.62
CA GLU A 103 -20.56 -15.09 -15.81
C GLU A 103 -19.41 -14.18 -15.36
N ASN A 104 -19.42 -12.91 -15.77
CA ASN A 104 -18.40 -11.93 -15.40
C ASN A 104 -18.34 -11.73 -13.88
N VAL A 105 -19.49 -11.52 -13.23
CA VAL A 105 -19.53 -11.29 -11.78
C VAL A 105 -19.10 -12.55 -11.02
N LYS A 106 -19.49 -13.73 -11.50
CA LYS A 106 -19.05 -15.00 -10.90
C LYS A 106 -17.53 -15.16 -10.96
N LYS A 107 -16.96 -14.93 -12.14
CA LYS A 107 -15.51 -15.03 -12.36
C LYS A 107 -14.74 -14.03 -11.49
N GLN A 108 -15.28 -12.82 -11.31
CA GLN A 108 -14.75 -11.84 -10.36
C GLN A 108 -14.81 -12.35 -8.93
N LEU A 109 -15.96 -12.85 -8.49
CA LEU A 109 -16.17 -13.35 -7.13
C LEU A 109 -15.21 -14.50 -6.80
N ASP A 110 -15.10 -15.48 -7.69
CA ASP A 110 -14.24 -16.64 -7.49
C ASP A 110 -12.76 -16.22 -7.39
N GLY A 111 -12.32 -15.29 -8.24
CA GLY A 111 -10.96 -14.73 -8.17
C GLY A 111 -10.67 -13.97 -6.88
N VAL A 112 -11.60 -13.10 -6.43
CA VAL A 112 -11.43 -12.31 -5.20
C VAL A 112 -11.49 -13.22 -3.96
N ARG A 113 -12.28 -14.29 -3.96
CA ARG A 113 -12.30 -15.27 -2.86
C ARG A 113 -10.98 -16.04 -2.75
N GLN A 114 -10.41 -16.45 -3.88
CA GLN A 114 -9.08 -17.08 -3.87
C GLN A 114 -8.02 -16.12 -3.31
N GLN A 115 -8.06 -14.86 -3.74
CA GLN A 115 -7.19 -13.80 -3.21
C GLN A 115 -7.35 -13.61 -1.69
N GLU A 116 -8.58 -13.63 -1.17
CA GLU A 116 -8.85 -13.52 0.27
C GLU A 116 -8.21 -14.68 1.06
N GLU A 117 -8.29 -15.91 0.55
CA GLU A 117 -7.67 -17.08 1.18
C GLU A 117 -6.15 -17.05 1.15
N GLU A 118 -5.55 -16.59 0.05
CA GLU A 118 -4.10 -16.44 -0.08
C GLU A 118 -3.57 -15.36 0.86
N LEU A 119 -4.24 -14.20 0.93
CA LEU A 119 -3.94 -13.12 1.88
C LEU A 119 -3.95 -13.59 3.33
N LYS A 120 -4.98 -14.36 3.72
CA LYS A 120 -5.08 -14.91 5.09
C LYS A 120 -3.89 -15.79 5.45
N LYS A 121 -3.32 -16.54 4.50
CA LYS A 121 -2.14 -17.38 4.73
C LYS A 121 -0.86 -16.55 4.83
N GLN A 122 -0.74 -15.52 4.01
CA GLN A 122 0.44 -14.66 3.94
C GLN A 122 0.59 -13.74 5.16
N ILE A 123 -0.52 -13.29 5.74
CA ILE A 123 -0.54 -12.43 6.92
C ILE A 123 0.09 -13.07 8.16
N GLU A 124 -0.01 -14.40 8.32
CA GLU A 124 0.40 -15.06 9.56
C GLU A 124 1.91 -14.97 9.85
N PRO A 125 2.82 -15.19 8.89
CA PRO A 125 4.25 -14.88 9.04
C PRO A 125 4.51 -13.42 9.44
N SER A 126 3.97 -12.46 8.69
CA SER A 126 4.17 -11.02 8.92
C SER A 126 3.66 -10.59 10.31
N LYS A 127 2.53 -11.16 10.75
CA LYS A 127 1.98 -10.95 12.09
C LYS A 127 2.94 -11.40 13.18
N LYS A 128 3.53 -12.59 13.05
CA LYS A 128 4.48 -13.13 14.05
C LYS A 128 5.73 -12.28 14.15
N GLU A 129 6.27 -11.82 13.02
CA GLU A 129 7.43 -10.92 13.01
C GLU A 129 7.08 -9.55 13.64
N ALA A 130 5.89 -9.01 13.38
CA ALA A 130 5.41 -7.77 13.99
C ALA A 130 5.21 -7.90 15.52
N GLU A 131 4.63 -9.01 15.98
CA GLU A 131 4.49 -9.33 17.41
C GLU A 131 5.87 -9.47 18.08
N ARG A 132 6.82 -10.15 17.42
CA ARG A 132 8.20 -10.26 17.91
C ARG A 132 8.89 -8.91 18.04
N GLN A 133 8.74 -8.02 17.05
CA GLN A 133 9.31 -6.68 17.11
C GLN A 133 8.77 -5.88 18.30
N LYS A 134 7.45 -5.97 18.55
CA LYS A 134 6.82 -5.35 19.71
C LYS A 134 7.38 -5.90 21.03
N ASP A 135 7.54 -7.21 21.13
CA ASP A 135 8.10 -7.85 22.34
C ASP A 135 9.54 -7.40 22.62
N LEU A 136 10.37 -7.24 21.58
CA LEU A 136 11.74 -6.74 21.71
C LEU A 136 11.78 -5.28 22.21
N TYR A 137 10.89 -4.42 21.72
CA TYR A 137 10.78 -3.06 22.26
C TYR A 137 10.38 -3.06 23.73
N ASN A 138 9.41 -3.89 24.14
CA ASN A 138 9.04 -4.00 25.55
C ASN A 138 10.22 -4.48 26.41
N GLU A 139 10.98 -5.48 25.94
CA GLU A 139 12.16 -5.97 26.63
C GLU A 139 13.25 -4.90 26.76
N ARG A 140 13.42 -4.06 25.73
CA ARG A 140 14.31 -2.90 25.77
C ARG A 140 13.86 -1.91 26.84
N GLU A 141 12.57 -1.56 26.88
CA GLU A 141 12.01 -0.65 27.88
C GLU A 141 12.18 -1.19 29.31
N ASP A 142 11.99 -2.51 29.51
CA ASP A 142 12.21 -3.16 30.81
C ASP A 142 13.68 -3.05 31.27
N ILE A 143 14.63 -3.19 30.34
CA ILE A 143 16.06 -3.00 30.63
C ILE A 143 16.35 -1.55 30.99
N LEU A 144 15.91 -0.59 30.16
CA LEU A 144 16.16 0.84 30.37
C LEU A 144 15.52 1.32 31.68
N SER A 145 14.27 0.96 31.93
CA SER A 145 13.55 1.25 33.17
C SER A 145 14.25 0.61 34.38
N GLY A 146 14.76 -0.61 34.25
CA GLY A 146 15.53 -1.29 35.28
C GLY A 146 16.87 -0.62 35.63
N ILE A 147 17.55 -0.03 34.64
CA ILE A 147 18.83 0.67 34.80
C ILE A 147 18.62 2.07 35.40
N PHE A 148 17.68 2.83 34.85
CA PHE A 148 17.46 4.23 35.20
C PHE A 148 16.31 4.46 36.18
N LYS A 149 15.75 3.38 36.75
CA LYS A 149 14.67 3.41 37.76
C LYS A 149 13.46 4.24 37.32
N GLY A 150 13.11 4.16 36.04
CA GLY A 150 12.00 4.91 35.45
C GLY A 150 12.26 6.41 35.22
N SER A 151 13.50 6.89 35.37
CA SER A 151 13.91 8.22 34.90
C SER A 151 14.61 8.13 33.54
N TYR A 152 14.40 9.08 32.65
CA TYR A 152 15.20 9.18 31.42
C TYR A 152 16.64 9.55 31.77
N GLY A 153 17.61 8.91 31.12
CA GLY A 153 19.02 8.93 31.49
C GLY A 153 19.75 10.25 31.19
N SER A 154 19.27 11.06 30.24
CA SER A 154 19.75 12.45 30.05
C SER A 154 18.78 13.35 29.27
N ASP A 155 18.98 14.68 29.33
CA ASP A 155 18.24 15.64 28.49
C ASP A 155 18.48 15.38 26.98
N LEU A 156 19.70 14.93 26.64
CA LEU A 156 20.08 14.58 25.28
C LEU A 156 19.36 13.31 24.80
N GLU A 157 19.27 12.28 25.64
CA GLU A 157 18.50 11.06 25.35
C GLU A 157 17.04 11.40 25.07
N ASN A 158 16.39 12.17 25.95
CA ASN A 158 15.00 12.61 25.77
C ASN A 158 14.76 13.32 24.43
N LYS A 159 15.68 14.23 24.07
CA LYS A 159 15.61 14.96 22.81
C LYS A 159 15.79 14.03 21.60
N LEU A 160 16.75 13.12 21.66
CA LEU A 160 17.02 12.17 20.58
C LEU A 160 15.88 11.17 20.40
N GLU A 161 15.24 10.75 21.49
CA GLU A 161 14.09 9.84 21.48
C GLU A 161 12.87 10.51 20.86
N SER A 162 12.50 11.70 21.32
CA SER A 162 11.39 12.44 20.73
C SER A 162 11.62 12.72 19.25
N GLU A 163 12.84 13.08 18.84
CA GLU A 163 13.16 13.30 17.43
C GLU A 163 13.12 11.99 16.63
N PHE A 164 13.65 10.89 17.17
CA PHE A 164 13.61 9.58 16.51
C PHE A 164 12.17 9.11 16.29
N ASP A 165 11.28 9.23 17.28
CA ASP A 165 9.88 8.85 17.16
C ASP A 165 9.18 9.61 16.02
N PHE A 166 9.43 10.91 15.93
CA PHE A 166 8.90 11.74 14.84
C PHE A 166 9.44 11.31 13.47
N GLN A 167 10.76 11.10 13.34
CA GLN A 167 11.37 10.69 12.07
C GLN A 167 10.92 9.28 11.66
N LEU A 168 10.76 8.37 12.61
CA LEU A 168 10.26 7.02 12.39
C LEU A 168 8.82 7.07 11.88
N GLU A 169 7.94 7.84 12.52
CA GLU A 169 6.56 8.01 12.05
C GLU A 169 6.50 8.57 10.63
N ARG A 170 7.31 9.60 10.35
CA ARG A 170 7.40 10.21 9.01
C ARG A 170 7.86 9.21 7.96
N LYS A 171 8.96 8.48 8.22
CA LYS A 171 9.48 7.43 7.32
C LYS A 171 8.41 6.36 7.07
N GLN A 172 7.74 5.90 8.11
CA GLN A 172 6.71 4.87 8.01
C GLN A 172 5.52 5.31 7.14
N ARG A 173 5.06 6.56 7.28
CA ARG A 173 3.97 7.09 6.45
C ARG A 173 4.35 7.14 4.97
N ILE A 174 5.55 7.61 4.65
CA ILE A 174 6.05 7.66 3.27
C ILE A 174 6.25 6.25 2.72
N SER A 175 6.78 5.32 3.52
CA SER A 175 6.96 3.92 3.13
C SER A 175 5.62 3.23 2.82
N ALA A 176 4.58 3.47 3.63
CA ALA A 176 3.24 2.96 3.37
C ALA A 176 2.63 3.53 2.07
N ALA A 177 2.92 4.80 1.75
CA ALA A 177 2.54 5.37 0.46
C ALA A 177 3.29 4.68 -0.68
N HIS A 178 4.61 4.53 -0.58
CA HIS A 178 5.43 3.83 -1.57
C HIS A 178 4.90 2.42 -1.87
N PHE A 179 4.61 1.63 -0.84
CA PHE A 179 4.04 0.29 -0.99
C PHE A 179 2.74 0.28 -1.83
N LYS A 180 1.78 1.14 -1.49
CA LYS A 180 0.50 1.22 -2.21
C LYS A 180 0.68 1.64 -3.67
N TRP A 181 1.53 2.64 -3.92
CA TRP A 181 1.79 3.12 -5.27
C TRP A 181 2.52 2.08 -6.12
N SER A 182 3.50 1.38 -5.55
CA SER A 182 4.25 0.32 -6.24
C SER A 182 3.37 -0.89 -6.56
N ASN A 183 2.51 -1.34 -5.64
CA ASN A 183 1.53 -2.39 -5.94
C ASN A 183 0.50 -1.96 -6.99
N GLY A 184 -0.01 -0.72 -6.88
CA GLY A 184 -0.91 -0.15 -7.88
C GLY A 184 -0.27 -0.06 -9.26
N ARG A 185 1.01 0.28 -9.34
CA ARG A 185 1.79 0.34 -10.58
C ARG A 185 1.87 -1.03 -11.27
N VAL A 186 2.12 -2.11 -10.53
CA VAL A 186 2.18 -3.48 -11.09
C VAL A 186 0.84 -3.88 -11.69
N LEU A 187 -0.27 -3.64 -10.99
CA LEU A 187 -1.62 -3.88 -11.53
C LEU A 187 -1.86 -3.11 -12.83
N LEU A 188 -1.42 -1.85 -12.86
CA LEU A 188 -1.57 -0.97 -14.01
C LEU A 188 -0.72 -1.42 -15.21
N GLU A 189 0.49 -1.93 -14.97
CA GLU A 189 1.35 -2.53 -15.99
C GLU A 189 0.67 -3.76 -16.63
N CYS A 190 0.12 -4.65 -15.81
CA CYS A 190 -0.65 -5.80 -16.29
C CYS A 190 -1.90 -5.39 -17.07
N ALA A 191 -2.63 -4.37 -16.60
CA ALA A 191 -3.77 -3.81 -17.33
C ALA A 191 -3.35 -3.26 -18.71
N CYS A 192 -2.21 -2.56 -18.79
CA CYS A 192 -1.66 -2.06 -20.05
C CYS A 192 -1.34 -3.21 -21.01
N ASN A 193 -0.71 -4.28 -20.52
CA ASN A 193 -0.35 -5.45 -21.33
C ASN A 193 -1.61 -6.16 -21.87
N GLN A 194 -2.63 -6.32 -21.03
CA GLN A 194 -3.92 -6.91 -21.42
C GLN A 194 -4.67 -6.06 -22.45
N LEU A 195 -4.68 -4.74 -22.28
CA LEU A 195 -5.27 -3.81 -23.25
C LEU A 195 -4.50 -3.85 -24.57
N ALA A 196 -3.17 -3.87 -24.55
CA ALA A 196 -2.35 -3.98 -25.76
C ALA A 196 -2.69 -5.26 -26.54
N PHE A 197 -2.75 -6.39 -25.83
CA PHE A 197 -3.16 -7.67 -26.42
C PHE A 197 -4.57 -7.60 -27.01
N ALA A 198 -5.55 -7.10 -26.24
CA ALA A 198 -6.94 -7.00 -26.67
C ALA A 198 -7.09 -6.13 -27.93
N VAL A 199 -6.43 -4.97 -27.99
CA VAL A 199 -6.45 -4.07 -29.14
C VAL A 199 -5.86 -4.74 -30.37
N GLN A 200 -4.69 -5.36 -30.25
CA GLN A 200 -4.04 -6.05 -31.37
C GLN A 200 -4.91 -7.22 -31.86
N ARG A 201 -5.44 -8.00 -30.93
CA ARG A 201 -6.22 -9.19 -31.23
C ARG A 201 -7.58 -8.86 -31.84
N TRP A 202 -8.16 -7.72 -31.48
CA TRP A 202 -9.38 -7.19 -32.12
C TRP A 202 -9.16 -6.79 -33.59
N LEU A 203 -7.97 -6.31 -33.95
CA LEU A 203 -7.61 -6.05 -35.35
C LEU A 203 -7.46 -7.36 -36.15
N ASP A 204 -7.07 -8.45 -35.51
CA ASP A 204 -7.00 -9.76 -36.17
C ASP A 204 -8.40 -10.31 -36.46
N ALA A 205 -9.37 -10.10 -35.55
CA ALA A 205 -10.77 -10.49 -35.77
C ALA A 205 -11.37 -9.85 -37.04
N LEU A 206 -10.91 -8.66 -37.42
CA LEU A 206 -11.34 -8.00 -38.65
C LEU A 206 -10.85 -8.72 -39.91
N LYS A 207 -9.66 -9.33 -39.84
CA LYS A 207 -9.01 -10.02 -40.98
C LYS A 207 -9.45 -11.48 -41.12
N GLU A 208 -9.91 -12.07 -40.04
CA GLU A 208 -10.38 -13.45 -40.01
C GLU A 208 -11.62 -13.60 -40.91
N LYS A 209 -11.70 -14.70 -41.65
CA LYS A 209 -12.83 -15.01 -42.54
C LYS A 209 -13.74 -16.07 -41.96
N ASP A 210 -13.18 -16.97 -41.15
CA ASP A 210 -13.98 -17.98 -40.48
C ASP A 210 -14.79 -17.34 -39.34
N GLY A 211 -16.12 -17.46 -39.43
CA GLY A 211 -17.03 -16.95 -38.41
C GLY A 211 -16.79 -17.59 -37.05
N GLN A 212 -16.52 -18.89 -36.97
CA GLN A 212 -16.24 -19.56 -35.69
C GLN A 212 -14.95 -19.02 -35.06
N GLN A 213 -13.89 -18.93 -35.85
CA GLN A 213 -12.63 -18.36 -35.40
C GLN A 213 -12.77 -16.89 -34.96
N LYS A 214 -13.61 -16.07 -35.63
CA LYS A 214 -13.92 -14.70 -35.17
C LYS A 214 -14.50 -14.65 -33.76
N TYR A 215 -15.41 -15.56 -33.40
CA TYR A 215 -15.97 -15.60 -32.03
C TYR A 215 -14.96 -16.06 -30.98
N ILE A 216 -14.04 -16.97 -31.35
CA ILE A 216 -12.94 -17.37 -30.49
C ILE A 216 -12.05 -16.15 -30.21
N ILE A 217 -11.65 -15.42 -31.26
CA ILE A 217 -10.86 -14.19 -31.13
C ILE A 217 -11.60 -13.14 -30.29
N ALA A 218 -12.89 -12.92 -30.54
CA ALA A 218 -13.72 -12.00 -29.74
C ALA A 218 -13.76 -12.39 -28.26
N THR A 219 -13.82 -13.69 -27.95
CA THR A 219 -13.78 -14.19 -26.57
C THR A 219 -12.42 -13.95 -25.91
N GLU A 220 -11.32 -14.13 -26.63
CA GLU A 220 -9.97 -13.81 -26.14
C GLU A 220 -9.83 -12.31 -25.84
N VAL A 221 -10.34 -11.46 -26.73
CA VAL A 221 -10.36 -10.00 -26.54
C VAL A 221 -11.19 -9.65 -25.31
N ARG A 222 -12.42 -10.18 -25.19
CA ARG A 222 -13.31 -9.97 -24.03
C ARG A 222 -12.61 -10.28 -22.72
N ASN A 223 -11.99 -11.46 -22.63
CA ASN A 223 -11.30 -11.91 -21.43
C ASN A 223 -10.18 -10.95 -20.99
N ASN A 224 -9.41 -10.42 -21.94
CA ASN A 224 -8.34 -9.47 -21.64
C ASN A 224 -8.88 -8.07 -21.29
N LEU A 225 -9.93 -7.60 -21.95
CA LEU A 225 -10.58 -6.32 -21.61
C LEU A 225 -11.16 -6.35 -20.19
N VAL A 226 -11.84 -7.45 -19.83
CA VAL A 226 -12.42 -7.64 -18.50
C VAL A 226 -11.31 -7.70 -17.45
N ALA A 227 -10.24 -8.45 -17.70
CA ALA A 227 -9.09 -8.54 -16.79
C ALA A 227 -8.39 -7.17 -16.61
N ALA A 228 -8.23 -6.40 -17.70
CA ALA A 228 -7.65 -5.06 -17.63
C ALA A 228 -8.52 -4.10 -16.82
N GLY A 229 -9.84 -4.12 -17.04
CA GLY A 229 -10.80 -3.34 -16.26
C GLY A 229 -10.74 -3.69 -14.76
N GLN A 230 -10.59 -4.97 -14.43
CA GLN A 230 -10.42 -5.43 -13.04
C GLN A 230 -9.10 -4.93 -12.43
N ASN A 231 -7.99 -5.06 -13.15
CA ASN A 231 -6.69 -4.59 -12.68
C ASN A 231 -6.67 -3.06 -12.48
N LEU A 232 -7.31 -2.28 -13.35
CA LEU A 232 -7.50 -0.82 -13.20
C LEU A 232 -8.36 -0.48 -11.97
N ALA A 233 -9.46 -1.19 -11.76
CA ALA A 233 -10.32 -1.01 -10.59
C ALA A 233 -9.60 -1.38 -9.29
N ASN A 234 -8.83 -2.48 -9.28
CA ASN A 234 -8.02 -2.89 -8.14
C ASN A 234 -6.92 -1.86 -7.84
N CYS A 235 -6.27 -1.29 -8.86
CA CYS A 235 -5.30 -0.22 -8.71
C CYS A 235 -5.92 1.00 -8.00
N GLN A 236 -7.12 1.43 -8.41
CA GLN A 236 -7.84 2.54 -7.76
C GLN A 236 -8.20 2.24 -6.30
N ARG A 237 -8.41 0.97 -5.92
CA ARG A 237 -8.69 0.59 -4.52
C ARG A 237 -7.47 0.75 -3.61
N TYR A 238 -6.28 0.39 -4.08
CA TYR A 238 -5.03 0.62 -3.34
C TYR A 238 -4.82 2.11 -3.02
N LEU A 239 -5.29 2.99 -3.89
CA LEU A 239 -5.17 4.44 -3.80
C LEU A 239 -6.54 5.11 -3.73
N SER A 240 -7.41 4.63 -2.84
CA SER A 240 -8.81 5.09 -2.73
C SER A 240 -8.97 6.58 -2.39
N ASN A 241 -7.93 7.20 -1.84
CA ASN A 241 -7.88 8.62 -1.54
C ASN A 241 -7.28 9.49 -2.66
N ILE A 242 -6.86 8.88 -3.78
CA ILE A 242 -6.29 9.56 -4.93
C ILE A 242 -7.29 9.53 -6.09
N GLU A 243 -7.62 10.69 -6.66
CA GLU A 243 -8.36 10.74 -7.90
C GLU A 243 -7.42 10.54 -9.10
N PHE A 244 -7.66 9.51 -9.91
CA PHE A 244 -6.84 9.28 -11.09
C PHE A 244 -7.14 10.31 -12.20
N PRO A 245 -6.11 10.93 -12.80
CA PRO A 245 -6.29 11.90 -13.89
C PRO A 245 -6.73 11.25 -15.21
N TYR A 246 -6.48 9.95 -15.36
CA TYR A 246 -6.83 9.13 -16.51
C TYR A 246 -7.53 7.85 -16.05
N CYS A 247 -8.31 7.22 -16.91
CA CYS A 247 -9.02 5.98 -16.57
C CYS A 247 -10.00 6.15 -15.40
N LYS A 248 -10.74 7.26 -15.39
CA LYS A 248 -11.76 7.54 -14.36
C LYS A 248 -12.84 6.43 -14.34
N PRO A 249 -13.53 6.19 -13.22
CA PRO A 249 -14.52 5.11 -13.13
C PRO A 249 -15.55 5.06 -14.27
N PRO A 250 -16.12 6.19 -14.75
CA PRO A 250 -17.05 6.16 -15.90
C PRO A 250 -16.41 5.69 -17.22
N GLU A 251 -15.11 5.90 -17.41
CA GLU A 251 -14.36 5.41 -18.57
C GLU A 251 -14.17 3.89 -18.48
N ILE A 252 -13.89 3.38 -17.29
CA ILE A 252 -13.79 1.93 -17.03
C ILE A 252 -15.16 1.26 -17.20
N ASP A 253 -16.23 1.89 -16.74
CA ASP A 253 -17.60 1.41 -16.98
C ASP A 253 -17.92 1.35 -18.48
N THR A 254 -17.43 2.32 -19.25
CA THR A 254 -17.59 2.33 -20.70
C THR A 254 -16.84 1.17 -21.36
N LEU A 255 -15.59 0.90 -20.94
CA LEU A 255 -14.83 -0.28 -21.37
C LEU A 255 -15.58 -1.58 -21.06
N ASN A 256 -16.11 -1.71 -19.84
CA ASN A 256 -16.84 -2.90 -19.40
C ASN A 256 -18.12 -3.13 -20.22
N LYS A 257 -18.86 -2.06 -20.54
CA LYS A 257 -20.03 -2.14 -21.43
C LYS A 257 -19.64 -2.57 -22.84
N ALA A 258 -18.57 -2.01 -23.40
CA ALA A 258 -18.07 -2.43 -24.71
C ALA A 258 -17.65 -3.91 -24.71
N ALA A 259 -16.97 -4.37 -23.66
CA ALA A 259 -16.59 -5.78 -23.51
C ALA A 259 -17.80 -6.73 -23.43
N ASN A 260 -18.92 -6.29 -22.84
CA ASN A 260 -20.15 -7.09 -22.79
C ASN A 260 -20.83 -7.22 -24.16
N ASN A 261 -20.72 -6.18 -25.00
CA ASN A 261 -21.33 -6.13 -26.34
C ASN A 261 -20.45 -6.73 -27.44
N ILE A 262 -19.30 -7.30 -27.09
CA ILE A 262 -18.27 -7.70 -28.05
C ILE A 262 -18.74 -8.70 -29.13
N TYR A 263 -19.68 -9.59 -28.80
CA TYR A 263 -20.23 -10.57 -29.75
C TYR A 263 -21.23 -9.95 -30.74
N VAL A 264 -21.81 -8.81 -30.40
CA VAL A 264 -22.59 -7.98 -31.31
C VAL A 264 -21.62 -7.17 -32.17
N ASP A 265 -20.62 -6.56 -31.54
CA ASP A 265 -19.68 -5.66 -32.22
C ASP A 265 -18.79 -6.36 -33.26
N VAL A 266 -18.50 -7.67 -33.08
CA VAL A 266 -17.70 -8.44 -34.04
C VAL A 266 -18.46 -8.79 -35.34
N LYS A 267 -19.80 -8.65 -35.34
CA LYS A 267 -20.65 -8.98 -36.50
C LYS A 267 -20.80 -7.82 -37.50
N GLU A 268 -20.80 -6.59 -37.02
CA GLU A 268 -21.06 -5.39 -37.83
C GLU A 268 -19.80 -4.54 -37.99
N ASP A 269 -19.36 -4.28 -39.23
CA ASP A 269 -18.12 -3.54 -39.51
C ASP A 269 -18.08 -2.13 -38.88
N SER A 270 -19.22 -1.43 -38.84
CA SER A 270 -19.33 -0.11 -38.22
C SER A 270 -19.16 -0.16 -36.70
N ARG A 271 -19.70 -1.21 -36.06
CA ARG A 271 -19.55 -1.48 -34.63
C ARG A 271 -18.14 -1.96 -34.29
N HIS A 272 -17.52 -2.76 -35.17
CA HIS A 272 -16.16 -3.24 -34.98
C HIS A 272 -15.16 -2.09 -34.83
N LYS A 273 -15.28 -1.07 -35.69
CA LYS A 273 -14.45 0.13 -35.62
C LYS A 273 -14.73 0.95 -34.35
N HIS A 274 -16.00 1.13 -34.00
CA HIS A 274 -16.36 1.86 -32.78
C HIS A 274 -15.81 1.19 -31.51
N ALA A 275 -15.93 -0.14 -31.42
CA ALA A 275 -15.36 -0.93 -30.33
C ALA A 275 -13.82 -0.82 -30.30
N TYR A 276 -13.17 -0.88 -31.47
CA TYR A 276 -11.72 -0.66 -31.57
C TYR A 276 -11.30 0.70 -31.00
N ASP A 277 -11.97 1.78 -31.38
CA ASP A 277 -11.66 3.12 -30.89
C ASP A 277 -11.81 3.21 -29.36
N CYS A 278 -12.85 2.57 -28.80
CA CYS A 278 -13.03 2.47 -27.35
C CYS A 278 -11.87 1.75 -26.65
N TYR A 279 -11.46 0.57 -27.17
CA TYR A 279 -10.37 -0.22 -26.60
C TYR A 279 -9.03 0.53 -26.70
N TYR A 280 -8.75 1.13 -27.86
CA TYR A 280 -7.51 1.84 -28.13
C TYR A 280 -7.40 3.14 -27.31
N VAL A 281 -8.48 3.91 -27.18
CA VAL A 281 -8.50 5.10 -26.31
C VAL A 281 -8.24 4.70 -24.86
N THR A 282 -8.85 3.62 -24.39
CA THR A 282 -8.64 3.12 -23.03
C THR A 282 -7.20 2.67 -22.82
N TYR A 283 -6.62 1.93 -23.76
CA TYR A 283 -5.20 1.56 -23.75
C TYR A 283 -4.26 2.77 -23.63
N ARG A 284 -4.48 3.80 -24.47
CA ARG A 284 -3.69 5.03 -24.42
C ARG A 284 -3.79 5.74 -23.08
N ARG A 285 -4.98 5.79 -22.50
CA ARG A 285 -5.23 6.45 -21.22
C ARG A 285 -4.64 5.67 -20.04
N ALA A 286 -4.67 4.33 -20.09
CA ALA A 286 -4.01 3.48 -19.10
C ALA A 286 -2.49 3.67 -19.14
N TYR A 287 -1.90 3.78 -20.33
CA TYR A 287 -0.46 4.03 -20.46
C TYR A 287 -0.05 5.45 -20.01
N ALA A 288 -0.91 6.44 -20.23
CA ALA A 288 -0.74 7.78 -19.67
C ALA A 288 -0.80 7.78 -18.14
N LEU A 289 -1.71 6.97 -17.56
CA LEU A 289 -1.76 6.76 -16.12
C LEU A 289 -0.48 6.10 -15.60
N LEU A 290 0.06 5.11 -16.32
CA LEU A 290 1.30 4.44 -15.92
C LEU A 290 2.48 5.41 -15.88
N GLN A 291 2.61 6.26 -16.89
CA GLN A 291 3.61 7.33 -16.90
C GLN A 291 3.44 8.32 -15.75
N TRP A 292 2.20 8.63 -15.38
CA TRP A 292 1.90 9.48 -14.23
C TRP A 292 2.29 8.82 -12.91
N PHE A 293 2.01 7.52 -12.74
CA PHE A 293 2.51 6.74 -11.61
C PHE A 293 4.03 6.78 -11.52
N ASP A 294 4.73 6.50 -12.62
CA ASP A 294 6.19 6.55 -12.68
C ASP A 294 6.73 7.94 -12.29
N SER A 295 6.07 9.01 -12.72
CA SER A 295 6.46 10.38 -12.37
C SER A 295 6.27 10.68 -10.88
N VAL A 296 5.18 10.23 -10.27
CA VAL A 296 4.90 10.47 -8.83
C VAL A 296 5.81 9.63 -7.95
N ILE A 297 6.00 8.34 -8.28
CA ILE A 297 6.85 7.42 -7.53
C ILE A 297 8.30 7.93 -7.54
N ASN A 298 8.85 8.14 -8.74
CA ASN A 298 10.27 8.51 -8.88
C ASN A 298 10.55 9.98 -8.51
N GLY A 299 9.61 10.87 -8.82
CA GLY A 299 9.80 12.31 -8.64
C GLY A 299 9.52 12.81 -7.22
N THR A 300 8.75 12.06 -6.43
CA THR A 300 8.27 12.51 -5.13
C THR A 300 8.48 11.45 -4.06
N ILE A 301 7.84 10.29 -4.21
CA ILE A 301 7.78 9.29 -3.13
C ILE A 301 9.17 8.74 -2.79
N LEU A 302 9.92 8.26 -3.79
CA LEU A 302 11.25 7.68 -3.56
C LEU A 302 12.24 8.69 -3.03
N ARG A 303 12.22 9.91 -3.54
CA ARG A 303 13.08 11.01 -3.07
C ARG A 303 12.82 11.29 -1.58
N ASP A 304 11.56 11.42 -1.20
CA ASP A 304 11.18 11.76 0.16
C ASP A 304 11.39 10.57 1.12
N LEU A 305 11.22 9.33 0.64
CA LEU A 305 11.51 8.11 1.39
C LEU A 305 13.00 7.99 1.70
N ASN A 306 13.86 8.28 0.72
CA ASN A 306 15.31 8.27 0.90
C ASN A 306 15.74 9.32 1.93
N ALA A 307 15.21 10.54 1.85
CA ALA A 307 15.51 11.60 2.81
C ALA A 307 15.03 11.23 4.24
N ALA A 308 13.80 10.75 4.39
CA ALA A 308 13.27 10.33 5.69
C ALA A 308 14.02 9.13 6.28
N THR A 309 14.50 8.22 5.43
CA THR A 309 15.30 7.07 5.86
C THR A 309 16.66 7.53 6.40
N GLU A 310 17.34 8.44 5.71
CA GLU A 310 18.62 8.99 6.15
C GLU A 310 18.51 9.76 7.47
N GLU A 311 17.48 10.61 7.60
CA GLU A 311 17.22 11.36 8.83
C GLU A 311 16.91 10.44 10.01
N CYS A 312 16.02 9.46 9.82
CA CYS A 312 15.65 8.46 10.83
C CYS A 312 16.88 7.66 11.31
N MET A 313 17.71 7.17 10.38
CA MET A 313 18.92 6.42 10.71
C MET A 313 19.91 7.26 11.53
N LYS A 314 20.08 8.53 11.19
CA LYS A 314 20.99 9.43 11.90
C LYS A 314 20.52 9.66 13.34
N THR A 315 19.22 9.88 13.56
CA THR A 315 18.65 10.09 14.89
C THR A 315 18.70 8.83 15.75
N GLU A 316 18.43 7.67 15.15
CA GLU A 316 18.51 6.36 15.80
C GLU A 316 19.94 6.05 16.28
N GLN A 317 20.94 6.25 15.41
CA GLN A 317 22.35 6.06 15.75
C GLN A 317 22.78 6.97 16.91
N GLY A 318 22.31 8.22 16.90
CA GLY A 318 22.53 9.17 18.00
C GLY A 318 21.93 8.68 19.31
N LEU A 319 20.65 8.30 19.29
CA LEU A 319 19.94 7.80 20.48
C LEU A 319 20.62 6.57 21.07
N ARG A 320 20.98 5.60 20.21
CA ARG A 320 21.70 4.39 20.64
C ARG A 320 23.05 4.71 21.25
N ALA A 321 23.84 5.59 20.61
CA ALA A 321 25.15 5.97 21.13
C ALA A 321 25.03 6.62 22.52
N GLU A 322 24.04 7.48 22.73
CA GLU A 322 23.78 8.11 24.02
C GLU A 322 23.33 7.09 25.07
N ARG A 323 22.39 6.18 24.74
CA ARG A 323 21.96 5.10 25.64
C ARG A 323 23.12 4.22 26.07
N VAL A 324 23.97 3.80 25.14
CA VAL A 324 25.16 3.00 25.46
C VAL A 324 26.13 3.78 26.36
N ARG A 325 26.35 5.06 26.09
CA ARG A 325 27.18 5.94 26.93
C ARG A 325 26.64 5.99 28.37
N LEU A 326 25.33 6.16 28.52
CA LEU A 326 24.67 6.23 29.83
C LEU A 326 24.71 4.91 30.59
N ILE A 327 24.51 3.78 29.91
CA ILE A 327 24.62 2.44 30.52
C ILE A 327 26.06 2.19 31.01
N LYS A 328 27.07 2.52 30.20
CA LYS A 328 28.49 2.41 30.61
C LYS A 328 28.78 3.25 31.85
N GLN A 329 28.30 4.49 31.86
CA GLN A 329 28.45 5.39 33.01
C GLN A 329 27.84 4.77 34.28
N LYS A 330 26.66 4.12 34.20
CA LYS A 330 26.07 3.43 35.35
C LYS A 330 26.82 2.18 35.81
N ILE A 331 27.44 1.44 34.90
CA ILE A 331 28.30 0.29 35.26
C ILE A 331 29.50 0.79 36.09
N GLU A 332 30.13 1.88 35.64
CA GLU A 332 31.29 2.48 36.32
C GLU A 332 30.92 3.08 37.68
N GLU A 333 29.77 3.75 37.79
CA GLU A 333 29.25 4.27 39.06
C GLU A 333 28.95 3.15 40.08
N ASN A 334 28.63 1.94 39.61
CA ASN A 334 28.43 0.76 40.45
C ASN A 334 29.73 -0.02 40.75
N GLY A 335 30.89 0.51 40.34
CA GLY A 335 32.21 -0.12 40.58
C GLY A 335 32.60 -1.19 39.56
N GLY A 336 31.88 -1.35 38.45
CA GLY A 336 32.24 -2.21 37.32
C GLY A 336 33.28 -1.57 36.39
N SER A 337 33.91 -2.38 35.53
CA SER A 337 34.86 -1.89 34.50
C SER A 337 34.32 -2.15 33.10
N THR A 338 34.36 -1.13 32.24
CA THR A 338 33.96 -1.19 30.83
C THR A 338 35.16 -1.33 29.89
N ALA A 339 36.38 -1.43 30.43
CA ALA A 339 37.62 -1.50 29.66
C ALA A 339 37.67 -2.74 28.75
N GLY A 340 37.89 -2.52 27.45
CA GLY A 340 37.91 -3.58 26.42
C GLY A 340 36.61 -3.71 25.61
N PHE A 341 35.53 -3.04 26.03
CA PHE A 341 34.22 -3.10 25.35
C PHE A 341 34.14 -2.19 24.11
N ASP A 342 34.96 -1.14 24.04
CA ASP A 342 34.99 -0.21 22.90
C ASP A 342 35.39 -0.88 21.58
N LEU A 343 36.19 -1.96 21.64
CA LEU A 343 36.58 -2.74 20.46
C LEU A 343 35.41 -3.56 19.88
N ILE A 344 34.52 -4.06 20.75
CA ILE A 344 33.30 -4.81 20.38
C ILE A 344 32.24 -3.84 19.84
N LEU A 345 32.14 -2.65 20.44
CA LEU A 345 31.24 -1.58 20.01
C LEU A 345 31.52 -1.15 18.57
N PHE A 346 32.79 -0.97 18.21
CA PHE A 346 33.20 -0.53 16.87
C PHE A 346 32.86 -1.58 15.79
N ALA A 347 33.03 -2.88 16.09
CA ALA A 347 32.67 -3.96 15.17
C ALA A 347 31.14 -4.14 15.03
N GLY A 348 30.38 -3.93 16.12
CA GLY A 348 28.91 -4.03 16.10
C GLY A 348 28.19 -2.81 15.53
N MET A 349 28.75 -1.60 15.67
CA MET A 349 28.19 -0.35 15.13
C MET A 349 28.53 -0.12 13.66
N THR A 350 29.64 -0.67 13.15
CA THR A 350 30.04 -0.54 11.73
C THR A 350 29.47 -1.63 10.81
N GLY A 351 28.99 -2.75 11.37
CA GLY A 351 28.36 -3.83 10.59
C GLY A 351 27.01 -3.49 9.93
N GLY A 352 26.51 -2.26 10.11
CA GLY A 352 25.26 -1.77 9.55
C GLY A 352 25.39 -0.91 8.29
N THR A 353 26.61 -0.65 7.78
CA THR A 353 26.80 0.19 6.57
C THR A 353 26.61 -0.56 5.25
N THR A 354 25.94 -1.72 5.25
CA THR A 354 25.50 -2.36 4.01
C THR A 354 24.28 -1.60 3.48
N ASP A 355 24.58 -0.71 2.54
CA ASP A 355 23.71 -0.06 1.55
C ASP A 355 22.20 -0.16 1.84
N SER A 356 21.71 0.71 2.72
CA SER A 356 20.28 0.89 3.07
C SER A 356 19.39 1.39 1.91
N ARG A 357 19.88 1.31 0.67
CA ARG A 357 19.22 1.82 -0.53
C ARG A 357 18.31 0.80 -1.23
N ASN A 358 18.34 -0.47 -0.84
CA ASN A 358 17.70 -1.56 -1.61
C ASN A 358 16.62 -2.37 -0.88
N ASP A 359 16.23 -2.02 0.34
CA ASP A 359 15.09 -2.67 1.02
C ASP A 359 13.75 -2.04 0.56
N GLU A 360 13.55 -1.97 -0.76
CA GLU A 360 12.21 -1.74 -1.30
C GLU A 360 11.35 -2.96 -0.98
N PRO A 361 10.20 -2.81 -0.30
CA PRO A 361 9.24 -3.89 -0.19
C PRO A 361 8.87 -4.30 -1.62
N LYS A 362 9.23 -5.53 -2.01
CA LYS A 362 8.87 -6.06 -3.32
C LYS A 362 7.35 -5.99 -3.44
N PRO A 363 6.82 -5.49 -4.56
CA PRO A 363 5.39 -5.41 -4.73
C PRO A 363 4.79 -6.81 -4.62
N GLU A 364 3.86 -6.97 -3.70
CA GLU A 364 3.16 -8.24 -3.50
C GLU A 364 1.94 -8.25 -4.43
N LEU A 365 1.98 -9.19 -5.37
CA LEU A 365 1.08 -9.34 -6.54
C LEU A 365 -0.37 -9.74 -6.19
N ILE A 366 -0.86 -9.29 -5.04
CA ILE A 366 -2.13 -9.74 -4.50
C ILE A 366 -3.27 -9.05 -5.26
N GLY A 367 -4.08 -9.85 -5.97
CA GLY A 367 -5.21 -9.39 -6.79
C GLY A 367 -4.88 -9.13 -8.25
N LEU A 368 -3.70 -9.55 -8.70
CA LEU A 368 -3.37 -9.55 -10.12
C LEU A 368 -4.26 -10.54 -10.86
N VAL A 369 -5.01 -10.05 -11.83
CA VAL A 369 -5.73 -10.92 -12.76
C VAL A 369 -4.86 -11.12 -13.98
N GLU A 370 -4.34 -12.33 -14.17
CA GLU A 370 -3.60 -12.73 -15.37
C GLU A 370 -4.49 -13.48 -16.36
N THR A 371 -4.12 -13.39 -17.65
CA THR A 371 -4.74 -14.18 -18.71
C THR A 371 -3.71 -15.18 -19.25
N LYS A 372 -4.14 -16.42 -19.55
CA LYS A 372 -3.26 -17.53 -19.98
C LYS A 372 -2.40 -17.24 -21.22
N ASN A 373 -2.71 -16.18 -21.96
CA ASN A 373 -2.13 -15.88 -23.27
C ASN A 373 -1.05 -14.76 -23.22
N GLN A 374 -0.61 -14.34 -22.04
CA GLN A 374 0.39 -13.26 -21.91
C GLN A 374 1.77 -13.62 -22.52
N ASN A 375 2.13 -14.90 -22.62
CA ASN A 375 3.45 -15.34 -23.10
C ASN A 375 3.58 -15.47 -24.64
N GLU A 376 2.49 -15.29 -25.42
CA GLU A 376 2.50 -15.45 -26.90
C GLU A 376 2.43 -14.12 -27.66
N GLN A 377 2.88 -13.03 -27.03
CA GLN A 377 2.68 -11.65 -27.50
C GLN A 377 3.45 -11.33 -28.80
N LYS A 378 2.74 -10.90 -29.85
CA LYS A 378 3.29 -9.97 -30.85
C LYS A 378 3.07 -8.56 -30.31
N ASP A 379 4.14 -7.91 -29.86
CA ASP A 379 4.08 -6.61 -29.20
C ASP A 379 3.47 -5.54 -30.11
N LEU A 380 2.26 -5.08 -29.77
CA LEU A 380 1.81 -3.77 -30.20
C LEU A 380 2.78 -2.76 -29.57
N PRO A 381 3.43 -1.87 -30.34
CA PRO A 381 4.34 -0.90 -29.76
C PRO A 381 3.57 -0.03 -28.74
N PRO A 382 4.19 0.31 -27.60
CA PRO A 382 3.53 1.13 -26.60
C PRO A 382 3.06 2.46 -27.21
N PRO A 383 1.96 3.05 -26.72
CA PRO A 383 1.48 4.33 -27.21
C PRO A 383 2.57 5.38 -27.08
N THR A 384 2.57 6.35 -28.00
CA THR A 384 3.48 7.49 -27.91
C THR A 384 3.37 8.15 -26.53
N PRO A 385 4.48 8.25 -25.77
CA PRO A 385 4.45 8.82 -24.44
C PRO A 385 3.96 10.27 -24.43
N ILE A 386 3.28 10.65 -23.36
CA ILE A 386 2.88 12.04 -23.16
C ILE A 386 4.13 12.82 -22.71
N PRO A 387 4.46 13.95 -23.34
CA PRO A 387 5.56 14.79 -22.88
C PRO A 387 5.36 15.19 -21.41
N LYS A 388 6.43 15.22 -20.61
CA LYS A 388 6.35 15.49 -19.15
C LYS A 388 5.56 16.76 -18.79
N GLY A 389 5.66 17.82 -19.61
CA GLY A 389 4.92 19.08 -19.39
C GLY A 389 3.43 19.04 -19.74
N GLN A 390 2.95 17.95 -20.36
CA GLN A 390 1.54 17.71 -20.71
C GLN A 390 0.91 16.61 -19.86
N LEU A 391 1.70 15.97 -19.00
CA LEU A 391 1.20 15.01 -18.02
C LEU A 391 0.44 15.77 -16.93
N ALA A 392 -0.61 15.16 -16.38
CA ALA A 392 -1.33 15.73 -15.25
C ALA A 392 -0.36 16.03 -14.08
N PRO A 393 -0.60 17.10 -13.30
CA PRO A 393 0.22 17.39 -12.13
C PRO A 393 0.18 16.23 -11.13
N PRO A 394 1.24 16.03 -10.32
CA PRO A 394 1.21 15.06 -9.24
C PRO A 394 0.14 15.46 -8.19
N PRO A 395 -0.42 14.50 -7.43
CA PRO A 395 -1.29 14.80 -6.30
C PRO A 395 -0.55 15.63 -5.25
N SER A 396 -1.28 16.24 -4.32
CA SER A 396 -0.64 16.94 -3.20
C SER A 396 0.09 15.97 -2.28
N MET A 397 1.05 16.46 -1.50
CA MET A 397 1.70 15.61 -0.48
C MET A 397 0.69 15.13 0.56
N GLU A 398 -0.31 15.94 0.91
CA GLU A 398 -1.37 15.50 1.83
C GLU A 398 -2.15 14.32 1.25
N ASP A 399 -2.38 14.28 -0.07
CA ASP A 399 -3.02 13.14 -0.73
C ASP A 399 -2.10 11.91 -0.73
N ILE A 400 -0.80 12.07 -0.98
CA ILE A 400 0.12 10.94 -1.10
C ILE A 400 0.43 10.31 0.26
N VAL A 401 0.75 11.12 1.28
CA VAL A 401 1.28 10.66 2.58
C VAL A 401 0.39 11.02 3.78
N GLY A 402 -0.71 11.75 3.57
CA GLY A 402 -1.61 12.21 4.63
C GLY A 402 -1.15 13.52 5.30
N LYS A 403 -1.78 13.86 6.43
CA LYS A 403 -1.58 15.11 7.20
C LYS A 403 -0.23 15.18 7.93
N MET A 404 0.88 15.18 7.19
CA MET A 404 2.24 15.23 7.74
C MET A 404 2.56 16.58 8.39
N ASP A 405 2.09 17.68 7.80
CA ASP A 405 2.32 19.03 8.35
C ASP A 405 1.71 19.21 9.74
N LYS A 406 0.55 18.60 9.98
CA LYS A 406 -0.08 18.60 11.29
C LYS A 406 0.77 17.83 12.31
N THR A 407 1.24 16.64 11.96
CA THR A 407 2.14 15.85 12.81
C THR A 407 3.43 16.61 13.12
N LYS A 408 3.99 17.33 12.15
CA LYS A 408 5.17 18.17 12.35
C LYS A 408 4.92 19.31 13.34
N GLN A 409 3.80 20.01 13.22
CA GLN A 409 3.43 21.07 14.17
C GLN A 409 3.22 20.54 15.59
N GLU A 410 2.60 19.37 15.73
CA GLU A 410 2.42 18.69 17.02
C GLU A 410 3.78 18.34 17.65
N HIS A 411 4.73 17.82 16.85
CA HIS A 411 6.09 17.55 17.29
C HIS A 411 6.85 18.81 17.71
N GLU A 412 6.81 19.88 16.91
CA GLU A 412 7.46 21.16 17.24
C GLU A 412 6.95 21.72 18.57
N LYS A 413 5.64 21.61 18.81
CA LYS A 413 5.02 22.02 20.07
C LYS A 413 5.49 21.13 21.24
N ALA A 414 5.46 19.81 21.08
CA ALA A 414 5.92 18.86 22.10
C ALA A 414 7.39 19.09 22.47
N MET A 415 8.25 19.34 21.47
CA MET A 415 9.65 19.67 21.66
C MET A 415 9.85 20.98 22.44
N SER A 416 9.06 22.01 22.14
CA SER A 416 9.10 23.27 22.89
C SER A 416 8.68 23.08 24.35
N GLU A 417 7.65 22.29 24.61
CA GLU A 417 7.17 21.99 25.97
C GLU A 417 8.19 21.16 26.76
N LEU A 418 8.86 20.21 26.10
CA LEU A 418 9.93 19.40 26.68
C LEU A 418 11.11 20.27 27.08
N LEU A 419 11.60 21.13 26.19
CA LEU A 419 12.69 22.06 26.48
C LEU A 419 12.34 23.02 27.63
N HIS A 420 11.12 23.56 27.63
CA HIS A 420 10.65 24.44 28.69
C HIS A 420 10.60 23.73 30.06
N THR A 421 10.13 22.49 30.08
CA THR A 421 10.07 21.67 31.30
C THR A 421 11.47 21.34 31.82
N GLN A 422 12.42 21.05 30.91
CA GLN A 422 13.83 20.84 31.26
C GLN A 422 14.44 22.09 31.89
N GLU A 423 14.21 23.28 31.31
CA GLU A 423 14.69 24.55 31.86
C GLU A 423 14.14 24.81 33.27
N ILE A 424 12.85 24.59 33.49
CA ILE A 424 12.23 24.73 34.82
C ILE A 424 12.84 23.76 35.82
N ASN A 425 13.05 22.50 35.44
CA ASN A 425 13.63 21.48 36.32
C ASN A 425 15.08 21.80 36.66
N LYS A 426 15.87 22.25 35.69
CA LYS A 426 17.23 22.71 35.90
C LYS A 426 17.28 23.91 36.85
N ALA A 427 16.44 24.91 36.63
CA ALA A 427 16.33 26.08 37.52
C ALA A 427 15.95 25.70 38.95
N ARG A 428 15.03 24.74 39.13
CA ARG A 428 14.66 24.21 40.46
C ARG A 428 15.82 23.50 41.15
N GLN A 429 16.61 22.71 40.40
CA GLN A 429 17.80 22.05 40.94
C GLN A 429 18.89 23.06 41.34
N GLU A 430 19.12 24.08 40.52
CA GLU A 430 20.08 25.15 40.78
C GLU A 430 19.69 25.97 42.02
N GLN A 431 18.42 26.38 42.14
CA GLN A 431 17.91 27.05 43.34
C GLN A 431 18.07 26.20 44.60
N GLY A 432 17.71 24.91 44.54
CA GLY A 432 17.88 24.00 45.67
C GLY A 432 19.36 23.77 46.06
N LEU A 433 20.29 23.86 45.10
CA LEU A 433 21.72 23.80 45.35
C LEU A 433 22.23 25.10 45.98
N GLU A 434 21.78 26.25 45.49
CA GLU A 434 22.14 27.57 46.00
C GLU A 434 21.69 27.75 47.45
N GLU A 435 20.45 27.36 47.79
CA GLU A 435 19.94 27.35 49.17
C GLU A 435 20.76 26.44 50.09
N LYS A 436 21.15 25.25 49.62
CA LYS A 436 22.02 24.33 50.39
C LYS A 436 23.42 24.92 50.60
N LEU A 437 23.98 25.61 49.61
CA LEU A 437 25.27 26.30 49.72
C LEU A 437 25.17 27.49 50.67
N GLU A 438 24.08 28.25 50.65
CA GLU A 438 23.85 29.37 51.56
C GLU A 438 23.67 28.90 53.01
N GLN A 439 22.90 27.82 53.24
CA GLN A 439 22.81 27.20 54.56
C GLN A 439 24.18 26.71 55.07
N ARG A 440 25.03 26.17 54.19
CA ARG A 440 26.41 25.79 54.53
C ARG A 440 27.26 27.01 54.90
N ARG A 441 27.14 28.13 54.18
CA ARG A 441 27.84 29.39 54.50
C ARG A 441 27.39 29.94 55.86
N ARG A 442 26.09 30.05 56.09
CA ARG A 442 25.50 30.49 57.38
C ARG A 442 25.91 29.58 58.56
N ARG A 443 26.03 28.28 58.34
CA ARG A 443 26.55 27.34 59.35
C ARG A 443 28.01 27.62 59.68
N ARG A 444 28.87 27.84 58.67
CA ARG A 444 30.29 28.15 58.86
C ARG A 444 30.52 29.50 59.55
N GLU A 445 29.73 30.52 59.21
CA GLU A 445 29.78 31.84 59.87
C GLU A 445 29.42 31.74 61.36
N LYS A 446 28.42 30.93 61.71
CA LYS A 446 28.05 30.68 63.12
C LYS A 446 29.14 29.94 63.90
N THR A 447 29.98 29.14 63.24
CA THR A 447 31.11 28.46 63.89
C THR A 447 32.33 29.38 64.05
N MET A 448 32.47 30.42 63.22
CA MET A 448 33.60 31.37 63.27
C MET A 448 33.40 32.55 64.24
N ILE A 449 32.19 32.77 64.76
CA ILE A 449 31.88 33.83 65.75
C ILE A 449 32.00 33.30 67.20
N LYS A 450 32.66 32.15 67.40
CA LYS A 450 32.81 31.49 68.71
C LYS A 450 34.26 31.33 69.20
N ASP A 451 35.20 32.02 68.58
CA ASP A 451 36.51 32.39 69.13
C ASP A 451 36.53 33.91 69.32
#